data_AF-A0A8B8IHT7-F1
#
_entry.id   AF-A0A8B8IHT7-F1
#
_cell.length_a   1.000
_cell.length_b   1.000
_cell.length_c   1.000
_cell.angle_alpha   90.00
_cell.angle_beta   90.00
_cell.angle_gamma   90.00
#
_symmetry.space_group_name_H-M   'P 1'
#
loop_
_entity.id
_entity.type
_entity.pdbx_description
1 polymer ?
#
loop_
_entity_poly.entity_id
_entity_poly.type
_entity_poly.pdbx_seq_one_letter_code
_entity_poly.pdbx_strand_id
1 'polypeptide(L)'
;MLGRTLLTRALFTKTLKDAASNIKQVKRNGSHGVWTYRVPPPPASKKIVYLAEVLGGICWWWILYHIATEPEHIYGEWPYIDPSTWSDEELGIPPDSNGPLKN
;
A
#
# COMPACT_ATOMS: atom_id res chain seq x y z
N MET A 1 34.26 39.25 -8.66
CA MET A 1 33.08 40.06 -9.09
C MET A 1 32.16 39.35 -10.10
N LEU A 2 32.52 38.18 -10.66
CA LEU A 2 31.71 37.44 -11.66
C LEU A 2 30.56 36.58 -11.09
N GLY A 3 30.66 36.08 -9.86
CA GLY A 3 29.61 35.21 -9.28
C GLY A 3 28.29 35.95 -9.00
N ARG A 4 28.37 37.23 -8.60
CA ARG A 4 27.19 38.07 -8.34
C ARG A 4 26.43 38.40 -9.64
N THR A 5 27.13 38.65 -10.74
CA THR A 5 26.49 38.99 -12.03
C THR A 5 25.79 37.79 -12.66
N LEU A 6 26.35 36.58 -12.52
CA LEU A 6 25.70 35.36 -13.02
C LEU A 6 24.44 35.00 -12.22
N LEU A 7 24.48 35.13 -10.90
CA LEU A 7 23.31 34.90 -10.05
C LEU A 7 22.18 35.89 -10.34
N THR A 8 22.49 37.18 -10.47
CA THR A 8 21.49 38.21 -10.82
C THR A 8 20.89 37.96 -12.21
N ARG A 9 21.70 37.53 -13.19
CA ARG A 9 21.20 37.17 -14.52
C ARG A 9 20.32 35.92 -14.51
N ALA A 10 20.66 34.90 -13.71
CA ALA A 10 19.85 33.69 -13.56
C ALA A 10 18.52 33.96 -12.85
N LEU A 11 18.50 34.89 -11.88
CA LEU A 11 17.28 35.33 -11.22
C LEU A 11 16.39 36.14 -12.18
N PHE A 12 16.98 37.03 -12.98
CA PHE A 12 16.25 37.85 -13.95
C PHE A 12 15.63 37.02 -15.10
N THR A 13 16.31 35.98 -15.57
CA THR A 13 15.74 35.09 -16.59
C THR A 13 14.60 34.22 -16.04
N LYS A 14 14.65 33.85 -14.75
CA LYS A 14 13.53 33.18 -14.07
C LYS A 14 12.32 34.09 -13.93
N THR A 15 12.50 35.33 -13.49
CA THR A 15 11.39 36.29 -13.33
C THR A 15 10.73 36.63 -14.67
N LEU A 16 11.50 36.79 -15.74
CA LEU A 16 10.95 37.00 -17.09
C LEU A 16 10.17 35.79 -17.61
N LYS A 17 10.65 34.57 -17.34
CA LYS A 17 9.95 33.33 -17.70
C LYS A 17 8.63 33.20 -16.94
N ASP A 18 8.61 33.55 -15.66
CA ASP A 18 7.40 33.52 -14.83
C ASP A 18 6.41 34.61 -15.28
N ALA A 19 6.87 35.83 -15.60
CA ALA A 19 6.03 36.88 -16.16
C ALA A 19 5.42 36.51 -17.53
N ALA A 20 6.22 35.93 -18.43
CA ALA A 20 5.74 35.46 -19.73
C ALA A 20 4.72 34.31 -19.62
N SER A 21 4.83 33.49 -18.57
CA SER A 21 3.87 32.42 -18.27
C SER A 21 2.51 32.97 -17.81
N ASN A 22 2.50 34.13 -17.14
CA ASN A 22 1.28 34.81 -16.66
C ASN A 22 0.51 35.51 -17.80
N ILE A 23 1.19 36.00 -18.85
CA ILE A 23 0.55 36.68 -19.99
C ILE A 23 -0.38 35.75 -20.80
N LYS A 24 -0.22 34.42 -20.68
CA LYS A 24 -1.01 33.43 -21.43
C LYS A 24 -2.18 32.80 -20.68
N GLN A 25 -2.59 33.23 -19.49
CA GLN A 25 -3.56 32.44 -18.73
C GLN A 25 -4.68 33.22 -18.00
N VAL A 26 -5.89 33.09 -18.53
CA VAL A 26 -6.99 32.56 -17.72
C VAL A 26 -7.07 31.06 -18.01
N LYS A 27 -6.22 30.24 -17.40
CA LYS A 27 -6.59 28.82 -17.24
C LYS A 27 -7.58 28.82 -16.11
N ARG A 28 -8.85 28.67 -16.44
CA ARG A 28 -9.75 27.91 -15.57
C ARG A 28 -9.26 26.46 -15.53
N ASN A 29 -8.10 26.23 -14.92
CA ASN A 29 -7.84 24.95 -14.31
C ASN A 29 -8.68 24.97 -13.05
N GLY A 30 -9.98 24.68 -13.22
CA GLY A 30 -10.86 24.42 -12.10
C GLY A 30 -10.13 23.46 -11.17
N SER A 31 -10.17 23.73 -9.88
CA SER A 31 -9.53 22.95 -8.82
C SER A 31 -9.89 21.45 -8.82
N HIS A 32 -10.73 20.99 -9.76
CA HIS A 32 -11.33 19.67 -9.90
C HIS A 32 -11.02 19.06 -11.27
N GLY A 33 -9.74 18.86 -11.60
CA GLY A 33 -9.33 18.03 -12.74
C GLY A 33 -9.79 18.51 -14.12
N VAL A 34 -9.40 17.76 -15.16
CA VAL A 34 -9.85 17.98 -16.54
C VAL A 34 -10.94 16.95 -16.82
N TRP A 35 -12.12 17.40 -17.24
CA TRP A 35 -13.20 16.51 -17.68
C TRP A 35 -12.97 16.04 -19.11
N THR A 36 -13.14 14.75 -19.35
CA THR A 36 -13.09 14.14 -20.69
C THR A 36 -14.34 13.29 -20.94
N TYR A 37 -14.79 13.21 -22.20
CA TYR A 37 -15.92 12.36 -22.61
C TYR A 37 -15.49 11.44 -23.76
N ARG A 38 -15.72 10.14 -23.61
CA ARG A 38 -15.34 9.08 -24.56
C ARG A 38 -13.86 9.06 -24.97
N VAL A 39 -12.99 9.69 -24.17
CA VAL A 39 -11.54 9.66 -24.34
C VAL A 39 -10.88 9.48 -22.96
N PRO A 40 -9.73 8.80 -22.88
CA PRO A 40 -9.03 8.60 -21.61
C PRO A 40 -8.72 9.95 -20.97
N PRO A 41 -8.79 10.04 -19.63
CA PRO A 41 -8.41 11.25 -18.92
C PRO A 41 -6.94 11.57 -19.17
N PRO A 42 -6.55 12.86 -19.11
CA PRO A 42 -5.14 13.21 -19.24
C PRO A 42 -4.32 12.50 -18.15
N PRO A 43 -3.06 12.14 -18.47
CA PRO A 43 -2.21 11.42 -17.53
C PRO A 43 -2.07 12.22 -16.23
N ALA A 44 -2.11 11.50 -15.10
CA ALA A 44 -1.88 12.08 -13.80
C ALA A 44 -0.50 12.76 -13.75
N SER A 45 -0.34 13.73 -12.84
CA SER A 45 0.97 14.33 -12.57
C SER A 45 1.97 13.22 -12.26
N LYS A 46 3.15 13.27 -12.88
CA LYS A 46 4.21 12.26 -12.67
C LYS A 46 4.53 12.04 -11.18
N LYS A 47 4.40 13.10 -10.37
CA LYS A 47 4.58 13.02 -8.91
C LYS A 47 3.58 12.07 -8.24
N ILE A 48 2.32 12.11 -8.67
CA ILE A 48 1.25 11.25 -8.14
C ILE A 48 1.50 9.80 -8.58
N VAL A 49 1.92 9.59 -9.83
CA VAL A 49 2.24 8.25 -10.35
C VAL A 49 3.40 7.63 -9.55
N TYR A 50 4.50 8.36 -9.37
CA TYR A 50 5.63 7.87 -8.58
C TYR A 50 5.26 7.64 -7.12
N LEU A 51 4.44 8.50 -6.53
CA LEU A 51 3.97 8.30 -5.16
C LEU A 51 3.12 7.02 -5.05
N ALA A 52 2.23 6.77 -6.01
CA ALA A 52 1.41 5.57 -6.04
C ALA A 52 2.26 4.30 -6.20
N GLU A 53 3.26 4.32 -7.08
CA GLU A 53 4.20 3.21 -7.29
C GLU A 53 5.05 2.93 -6.04
N VAL A 54 5.58 3.96 -5.39
CA VAL A 54 6.37 3.82 -4.15
C VAL A 54 5.52 3.25 -3.03
N LEU A 55 4.30 3.77 -2.83
CA LEU A 55 3.40 3.26 -1.79
C LEU A 55 2.99 1.81 -2.08
N GLY A 56 2.70 1.47 -3.34
CA GLY A 56 2.42 0.10 -3.75
C GLY A 56 3.62 -0.83 -3.50
N GLY A 57 4.83 -0.36 -3.80
CA GLY A 57 6.07 -1.09 -3.54
C GLY A 57 6.32 -1.32 -2.05
N ILE A 58 6.10 -0.31 -1.20
CA ILE A 58 6.22 -0.43 0.26
C ILE A 58 5.20 -1.43 0.81
N CYS A 59 3.96 -1.41 0.31
CA CYS A 59 2.92 -2.35 0.72
C CYS A 59 3.32 -3.81 0.42
N TRP A 60 3.77 -4.09 -0.81
CA TRP A 60 4.21 -5.43 -1.18
C TRP A 60 5.49 -5.86 -0.47
N TRP A 61 6.45 -4.96 -0.30
CA TRP A 61 7.64 -5.24 0.49
C TRP A 61 7.26 -5.62 1.92
N TRP A 62 6.34 -4.89 2.56
CA TRP A 62 5.89 -5.18 3.92
C TRP A 62 5.25 -6.55 4.05
N ILE A 63 4.37 -6.91 3.11
CA ILE A 63 3.71 -8.23 3.07
C ILE A 63 4.77 -9.33 2.92
N LEU A 64 5.63 -9.24 1.91
CA LEU A 64 6.64 -10.27 1.64
C LEU A 64 7.65 -10.40 2.78
N TYR A 65 8.00 -9.29 3.42
CA TYR A 65 8.86 -9.28 4.59
C TYR A 65 8.23 -10.04 5.75
N HIS A 66 6.96 -9.79 6.09
CA HIS A 66 6.28 -10.48 7.20
C HIS A 66 6.02 -11.95 6.91
N ILE A 67 5.78 -12.31 5.65
CA ILE A 67 5.71 -13.72 5.25
C ILE A 67 7.04 -14.43 5.54
N ALA A 68 8.18 -13.76 5.31
CA ALA A 68 9.49 -14.36 5.51
C ALA A 68 9.93 -14.37 6.99
N THR A 69 9.60 -13.34 7.78
CA THR A 69 10.01 -13.24 9.18
C THR A 69 9.06 -13.91 10.16
N GLU A 70 7.75 -13.86 9.89
CA GLU A 70 6.68 -14.31 10.79
C GLU A 70 5.63 -15.15 10.03
N PRO A 71 6.03 -16.29 9.40
CA PRO A 71 5.14 -17.11 8.59
C PRO A 71 4.02 -17.81 9.39
N GLU A 72 4.14 -17.83 10.72
CA GLU A 72 3.20 -18.47 11.65
C GLU A 72 1.77 -17.90 11.55
N HIS A 73 1.63 -16.62 11.21
CA HIS A 73 0.32 -16.01 10.97
C HIS A 73 -0.42 -16.58 9.75
N ILE A 74 0.31 -17.23 8.83
CA ILE A 74 -0.26 -17.83 7.61
C ILE A 74 -0.47 -19.32 7.79
N TYR A 75 0.53 -20.03 8.33
CA TYR A 75 0.46 -21.48 8.47
C TYR A 75 -0.23 -21.95 9.75
N GLY A 76 -0.44 -21.05 10.71
CA GLY A 76 -0.92 -21.36 12.05
C GLY A 76 0.23 -21.52 13.03
N GLU A 77 0.08 -20.92 14.21
CA GLU A 77 1.07 -21.00 15.30
C GLU A 77 1.07 -22.38 15.97
N TRP A 78 -0.08 -23.05 15.98
CA TRP A 78 -0.30 -24.27 16.74
C TRP A 78 -0.38 -25.49 15.84
N PRO A 79 0.27 -26.61 16.22
CA PRO A 79 0.12 -27.86 15.49
C PRO A 79 -1.33 -28.32 15.55
N TYR A 80 -1.82 -28.84 14.43
CA TYR A 80 -3.14 -29.44 14.38
C TYR A 80 -3.15 -30.76 15.15
N ILE A 81 -4.05 -30.88 16.13
CA ILE A 81 -4.25 -32.09 16.92
C ILE A 81 -5.38 -32.87 16.28
N ASP A 82 -5.10 -34.10 15.85
CA ASP A 82 -6.11 -34.99 15.29
C ASP A 82 -6.96 -35.58 16.44
N PRO A 83 -8.28 -35.28 16.51
CA PRO A 83 -9.14 -35.74 17.59
C PRO A 83 -9.28 -37.27 17.64
N SER A 84 -8.98 -37.98 16.53
CA SER A 84 -9.02 -39.45 16.50
C SER A 84 -7.85 -40.12 17.23
N THR A 85 -6.80 -39.36 17.57
CA THR A 85 -5.65 -39.85 18.32
C THR A 85 -5.85 -39.85 19.84
N TRP A 86 -6.92 -39.21 20.33
CA TRP A 86 -7.24 -39.19 21.74
C TRP A 86 -7.81 -40.54 22.18
N SER A 87 -7.34 -41.01 23.33
CA SER A 87 -7.82 -42.28 23.87
C SER A 87 -9.20 -42.12 24.51
N ASP A 88 -10.01 -43.19 24.47
CA ASP A 88 -11.32 -43.21 25.12
C ASP A 88 -11.24 -42.94 26.63
N GLU A 89 -10.10 -43.25 27.27
CA GLU A 89 -9.84 -42.94 28.68
C GLU A 89 -9.70 -41.43 28.94
N GLU A 90 -8.98 -40.70 28.09
CA GLU A 90 -8.85 -39.23 28.17
C GLU A 90 -10.16 -38.50 27.86
N LEU A 91 -10.96 -39.09 26.97
CA LEU A 91 -12.28 -38.61 26.60
C LEU A 91 -13.36 -38.99 27.62
N GLY A 92 -13.04 -39.85 28.58
CA GLY A 92 -13.98 -40.35 29.59
C GLY A 92 -15.12 -41.20 29.00
N ILE A 93 -14.88 -41.85 27.86
CA ILE A 93 -15.84 -42.72 27.19
C ILE A 93 -15.68 -44.13 27.79
N PRO A 94 -16.65 -44.62 28.57
CA PRO A 94 -16.56 -45.97 29.12
C PRO A 94 -16.73 -47.02 28.01
N PRO A 95 -16.06 -48.18 28.10
CA PRO A 95 -16.31 -49.29 27.18
C PRO A 95 -17.71 -49.87 27.42
N ASP A 96 -18.39 -50.25 26.33
CA ASP A 96 -19.76 -50.78 26.35
C ASP A 96 -19.95 -52.00 27.27
N SER A 97 -18.86 -52.72 27.60
CA SER A 97 -18.86 -53.85 28.53
C SER A 97 -19.27 -53.47 29.96
N ASN A 98 -19.10 -52.21 30.36
CA ASN A 98 -19.33 -51.75 31.73
C ASN A 98 -20.76 -51.24 31.98
N GLY A 99 -21.61 -51.24 30.95
CA GLY A 99 -22.99 -50.77 31.03
C GLY A 99 -23.11 -49.23 31.13
N PRO A 100 -24.34 -48.69 31.22
CA PRO A 100 -24.58 -47.25 31.24
C PRO A 100 -23.91 -46.61 32.46
N LEU A 101 -23.39 -45.38 32.29
CA LEU A 101 -22.91 -44.55 33.40
C LEU A 101 -24.02 -44.48 34.46
N LYS A 102 -23.72 -44.93 35.68
CA LYS A 102 -24.66 -44.84 36.79
C LYS A 102 -24.87 -43.36 37.11
N ASN A 103 -26.11 -42.90 36.94
CA ASN A 103 -26.56 -41.55 37.31
C ASN A 103 -26.32 -41.27 38.80
#